data_AF-A0A2X2T1E7-F1
#
_entry.id   AF-A0A2X2T1E7-F1
#
_cell.length_a   1.000
_cell.length_b   1.000
_cell.length_c   1.000
_cell.angle_alpha   90.00
_cell.angle_beta   90.00
_cell.angle_gamma   90.00
#
_symmetry.space_group_name_H-M   'P 1'
#
loop_
_entity.id
_entity.type
_entity.pdbx_description
1 polymer ?
#
loop_
_entity_poly.entity_id
_entity_poly.type
_entity_poly.pdbx_seq_one_letter_code
_entity_poly.pdbx_strand_id
1 'polypeptide(L)'
;MVNVVLERSERKALEEALVHSQKMKAVGQLTGGLAHDFNNLLAVIIGSLELTATDSSDAMRIQRALKAAERGAQLTQRLLAFSRKQSLHPRAVAMKSLLENLDPLMRHSLPAHLTLTVEAQQPAWPAWIDVKSAGERDH
;
A
#
# COMPACT_ATOMS: atom_id res chain seq x y z
N MET A 1 -5.45 -4.70 -47.55
CA MET A 1 -5.55 -3.36 -46.90
C MET A 1 -5.84 -3.44 -45.40
N VAL A 2 -6.68 -4.37 -44.93
CA VAL A 2 -7.01 -4.55 -43.49
C VAL A 2 -5.80 -4.96 -42.63
N ASN A 3 -4.91 -5.82 -43.13
CA ASN A 3 -3.75 -6.32 -42.37
C ASN A 3 -2.76 -5.20 -41.98
N VAL A 4 -2.52 -4.24 -42.87
CA VAL A 4 -1.59 -3.11 -42.66
C VAL A 4 -2.12 -2.12 -41.61
N VAL A 5 -3.45 -1.98 -41.49
CA VAL A 5 -4.07 -1.08 -40.49
C VAL A 5 -4.01 -1.71 -39.09
N LEU A 6 -4.24 -3.02 -38.98
CA LEU A 6 -4.13 -3.77 -37.72
C LEU A 6 -2.69 -3.77 -37.21
N GLU A 7 -1.72 -4.08 -38.07
CA GLU A 7 -0.30 -4.11 -37.74
C GLU A 7 0.21 -2.72 -37.30
N ARG A 8 -0.30 -1.65 -37.92
CA ARG A 8 0.03 -0.26 -37.55
C ARG A 8 -0.65 0.17 -36.24
N SER A 9 -1.82 -0.39 -35.92
CA SER A 9 -2.55 -0.13 -34.67
C SER A 9 -1.90 -0.85 -33.48
N GLU A 10 -1.53 -2.11 -33.65
CA GLU A 10 -0.82 -2.89 -32.61
C GLU A 10 0.55 -2.29 -32.31
N ARG A 11 1.28 -1.88 -33.35
CA ARG A 11 2.57 -1.22 -33.18
C ARG A 11 2.46 0.10 -32.42
N LYS A 12 1.45 0.93 -32.73
CA LYS A 12 1.19 2.17 -31.97
C LYS A 12 0.86 1.89 -30.51
N ALA A 13 0.00 0.90 -30.24
CA ALA A 13 -0.35 0.53 -28.87
C ALA A 13 0.88 0.04 -28.07
N LEU A 14 1.77 -0.74 -28.72
CA LEU A 14 3.04 -1.17 -28.13
C LEU A 14 4.01 -0.01 -27.86
N GLU A 15 4.13 0.93 -28.81
CA GLU A 15 4.94 2.15 -28.65
C GLU A 15 4.40 3.03 -27.50
N GLU A 16 3.09 3.21 -27.41
CA GLU A 16 2.44 3.95 -26.31
C GLU A 16 2.63 3.26 -24.95
N ALA A 17 2.47 1.93 -24.90
CA ALA A 17 2.72 1.13 -23.70
C ALA A 17 4.20 1.21 -23.25
N LEU A 18 5.13 1.21 -24.21
CA LEU A 18 6.56 1.36 -23.94
C LEU A 18 6.89 2.74 -23.35
N VAL A 19 6.36 3.81 -23.96
CA VAL A 19 6.53 5.19 -23.47
C VAL A 19 5.93 5.35 -22.07
N HIS A 20 4.73 4.81 -21.85
CA HIS A 20 4.08 4.83 -20.53
C HIS A 20 4.91 4.06 -19.49
N SER A 21 5.41 2.87 -19.84
CA SER A 21 6.26 2.03 -18.99
C SER A 21 7.56 2.72 -18.60
N GLN A 22 8.20 3.46 -19.52
CA GLN A 22 9.41 4.23 -19.25
C GLN A 22 9.14 5.44 -18.34
N LYS A 23 8.04 6.17 -18.56
CA LYS A 23 7.60 7.25 -17.66
C LYS A 23 7.37 6.74 -16.25
N MET A 24 6.67 5.62 -16.10
CA MET A 24 6.43 5.02 -14.78
C MET A 24 7.71 4.50 -14.13
N LYS A 25 8.69 4.00 -14.89
CA LYS A 25 10.00 3.60 -14.36
C LYS A 25 10.77 4.81 -13.80
N ALA A 26 10.77 5.94 -14.52
CA ALA A 26 11.42 7.17 -14.09
C ALA A 26 10.76 7.76 -12.83
N VAL A 27 9.41 7.81 -12.80
CA VAL A 27 8.64 8.19 -11.59
C VAL A 27 8.97 7.24 -10.44
N GLY A 28 9.07 5.93 -10.71
CA GLY A 28 9.43 4.88 -9.77
C GLY A 28 10.75 5.11 -9.05
N GLN A 29 11.80 5.38 -9.82
CA GLN A 29 13.16 5.56 -9.31
C GLN A 29 13.31 6.88 -8.54
N LEU A 30 12.76 7.99 -9.06
CA LEU A 30 12.82 9.29 -8.41
C LEU A 30 12.03 9.31 -7.10
N THR A 31 10.85 8.71 -7.11
CA THR A 31 9.98 8.68 -5.94
C THR A 31 10.52 7.74 -4.86
N GLY A 32 11.11 6.60 -5.22
CA GLY A 32 11.69 5.66 -4.26
C GLY A 32 12.84 6.27 -3.44
N GLY A 33 13.78 6.94 -4.11
CA GLY A 33 14.90 7.62 -3.42
C GLY A 33 14.43 8.79 -2.56
N LEU A 34 13.60 9.67 -3.13
CA LEU A 34 13.09 10.84 -2.41
C LEU A 34 12.24 10.47 -1.20
N ALA A 35 11.41 9.42 -1.32
CA ALA A 35 10.54 8.97 -0.25
C ALA A 35 11.31 8.26 0.88
N HIS A 36 12.38 7.53 0.55
CA HIS A 36 13.30 6.99 1.55
C HIS A 36 13.92 8.11 2.40
N ASP A 37 14.45 9.14 1.75
CA ASP A 37 15.09 10.26 2.45
C ASP A 37 14.08 11.06 3.29
N PHE A 38 12.85 11.23 2.78
CA PHE A 38 11.76 11.85 3.54
C PHE A 38 11.39 11.04 4.79
N ASN A 39 11.30 9.71 4.67
CA ASN A 39 11.02 8.85 5.82
C ASN A 39 12.14 8.90 6.86
N ASN A 40 13.40 9.01 6.42
CA ASN A 40 14.54 9.18 7.34
C ASN A 40 14.44 10.50 8.13
N LEU A 41 14.13 11.60 7.46
CA LEU A 41 13.93 12.89 8.13
C LEU A 41 12.74 12.84 9.10
N LEU A 42 11.61 12.25 8.68
CA LEU A 42 10.43 12.10 9.52
C LEU A 42 10.70 11.22 10.75
N ALA A 43 11.47 10.15 10.63
CA ALA A 43 11.84 9.30 11.75
C ALA A 43 12.65 10.07 12.81
N VAL A 44 13.62 10.89 12.39
CA VAL A 44 14.39 11.76 13.29
C VAL A 44 13.50 12.81 13.96
N ILE A 45 12.60 13.44 13.21
CA ILE A 45 11.66 14.44 13.74
C ILE A 45 10.72 13.82 14.76
N ILE A 46 10.11 12.67 14.44
CA ILE A 46 9.20 11.95 15.35
C ILE A 46 9.94 11.56 16.62
N GLY A 47 11.10 10.90 16.51
CA GLY A 47 11.89 10.49 17.67
C GLY A 47 12.31 11.67 18.55
N SER A 48 12.68 12.80 17.95
CA SER A 48 13.01 14.01 18.70
C SER A 48 11.82 14.58 19.47
N LEU A 49 10.63 14.59 18.83
CA LEU A 49 9.38 15.06 19.43
C LEU A 49 8.90 14.15 20.56
N GLU A 50 9.06 12.83 20.42
CA GLU A 50 8.72 11.86 21.47
C GLU A 50 9.58 12.06 22.72
N LEU A 51 10.88 12.33 22.55
CA LEU A 51 11.79 12.60 23.67
C LEU A 51 11.48 13.92 24.40
N THR A 52 10.97 14.93 23.69
CA THR A 52 10.61 16.24 24.30
C THR A 52 9.20 16.28 24.89
N ALA A 53 8.32 15.34 24.53
CA ALA A 53 6.94 15.30 25.00
C ALA A 53 6.81 15.05 26.51
N THR A 54 7.80 14.39 27.12
CA THR A 54 7.72 13.84 28.48
C THR A 54 7.85 14.89 29.59
N ASP A 55 8.44 16.07 29.33
CA ASP A 55 8.76 17.10 30.35
C ASP A 55 8.44 18.55 29.92
N SER A 56 7.50 18.74 28.98
CA SER A 56 7.30 20.04 28.34
C SER A 56 5.98 20.74 28.70
N SER A 57 6.09 22.03 29.06
CA SER A 57 4.93 22.96 29.13
C SER A 57 4.19 23.14 27.79
N ASP A 58 4.84 22.76 26.69
CA ASP A 58 4.34 22.83 25.31
C ASP A 58 3.81 21.48 24.79
N ALA A 59 3.47 20.52 25.68
CA ALA A 59 3.01 19.17 25.33
C ALA A 59 1.92 19.15 24.23
N MET A 60 0.96 20.07 24.26
CA MET A 60 -0.08 20.17 23.23
C MET A 60 0.46 20.53 21.84
N ARG A 61 1.46 21.40 21.75
CA ARG A 61 2.11 21.77 20.48
C ARG A 61 2.96 20.62 19.96
N ILE A 62 3.70 19.95 20.84
CA ILE A 62 4.50 18.76 20.51
C ILE A 62 3.60 17.65 19.95
N GLN A 63 2.46 17.37 20.61
CA GLN A 63 1.52 16.37 20.13
C GLN A 63 0.91 16.72 18.76
N ARG A 64 0.68 18.01 18.47
CA ARG A 64 0.23 18.47 17.15
C ARG A 64 1.30 18.28 16.08
N ALA A 65 2.57 18.56 16.41
CA ALA A 65 3.70 18.35 15.52
C ALA A 65 3.91 16.86 15.22
N LEU A 66 3.81 15.99 16.23
CA LEU A 66 3.90 14.54 16.10
C LEU A 66 2.84 14.01 15.12
N LYS A 67 1.56 14.38 15.35
CA LYS A 67 0.46 14.02 14.43
C LYS A 67 0.68 14.53 13.01
N ALA A 68 1.33 15.68 12.83
CA ALA A 68 1.63 16.21 11.50
C ALA A 68 2.74 15.40 10.80
N ALA A 69 3.79 15.03 11.54
CA ALA A 69 4.89 14.21 11.03
C ALA A 69 4.40 12.80 10.65
N GLU A 70 3.56 12.17 11.48
CA GLU A 70 2.94 10.87 11.19
C GLU A 70 2.09 10.90 9.90
N ARG A 71 1.30 11.96 9.71
CA ARG A 71 0.54 12.16 8.46
C ARG A 71 1.47 12.32 7.25
N GLY A 72 2.60 13.01 7.42
CA GLY A 72 3.64 13.12 6.39
C GLY A 72 4.24 11.76 6.01
N ALA A 73 4.48 10.90 6.99
CA ALA A 73 4.98 9.55 6.76
C ALA A 73 3.96 8.70 5.98
N GLN A 74 2.69 8.76 6.37
CA GLN A 74 1.61 8.07 5.65
C GLN A 74 1.48 8.53 4.20
N LEU A 75 1.59 9.83 3.93
CA LEU A 75 1.53 10.37 2.57
C LEU A 75 2.72 9.89 1.73
N THR A 76 3.92 9.90 2.30
CA THR A 76 5.16 9.40 1.68
C THR A 76 5.04 7.92 1.34
N GLN A 77 4.45 7.12 2.22
CA GLN A 77 4.21 5.69 2.00
C GLN A 77 3.21 5.43 0.86
N ARG A 78 2.15 6.25 0.73
CA ARG A 78 1.21 6.19 -0.41
C ARG A 78 1.89 6.55 -1.73
N LEU A 79 2.77 7.55 -1.71
CA LEU A 79 3.57 7.95 -2.88
C LEU A 79 4.50 6.80 -3.32
N LEU A 80 5.16 6.14 -2.36
CA LEU A 80 5.96 4.93 -2.57
C LEU A 80 5.14 3.78 -3.17
N ALA A 81 3.94 3.53 -2.64
CA ALA A 81 3.05 2.49 -3.14
C ALA A 81 2.61 2.76 -4.59
N PHE A 82 2.30 4.01 -4.92
CA PHE A 82 1.96 4.43 -6.30
C PHE A 82 3.15 4.31 -7.26
N SER A 83 4.34 4.65 -6.78
CA SER A 83 5.60 4.60 -7.53
C SER A 83 6.09 3.18 -7.80
N ARG A 84 5.78 2.24 -6.91
CA ARG A 84 6.14 0.84 -7.10
C ARG A 84 5.27 0.28 -8.23
N LYS A 85 5.89 -0.17 -9.33
CA LYS A 85 5.32 -1.22 -10.18
C LYS A 85 5.18 -2.47 -9.30
N GLN A 86 4.13 -2.58 -8.51
CA GLN A 86 3.70 -3.90 -8.06
C GLN A 86 3.22 -4.61 -9.31
N SER A 87 4.09 -5.44 -9.89
CA SER A 87 3.62 -6.55 -10.70
C SER A 87 2.64 -7.30 -9.81
N LEU A 88 1.35 -7.10 -10.06
CA LEU A 88 0.33 -7.88 -9.39
C LEU A 88 0.65 -9.32 -9.73
N HIS A 89 0.88 -10.13 -8.71
CA HIS A 89 1.04 -11.57 -8.86
C HIS A 89 -0.22 -12.23 -8.34
N PRO A 90 -1.38 -12.05 -9.03
CA PRO A 90 -2.60 -12.66 -8.59
C PRO A 90 -2.39 -14.17 -8.58
N ARG A 91 -2.61 -14.77 -7.41
CA ARG A 91 -2.62 -16.23 -7.26
C ARG A 91 -4.06 -16.64 -7.00
N ALA A 92 -4.40 -17.86 -7.42
CA ALA A 92 -5.66 -18.46 -7.05
C ALA A 92 -5.63 -18.74 -5.54
N VAL A 93 -6.39 -17.99 -4.76
CA VAL A 93 -6.49 -18.15 -3.30
C VAL A 93 -7.83 -18.74 -2.94
N ALA A 94 -7.81 -19.77 -2.11
CA ALA A 94 -9.02 -20.31 -1.50
C ALA A 94 -9.57 -19.30 -0.48
N MET A 95 -10.70 -18.68 -0.80
CA MET A 95 -11.30 -17.63 0.03
C MET A 95 -11.58 -18.08 1.46
N LYS A 96 -11.93 -19.37 1.65
CA LYS A 96 -12.16 -19.97 2.96
C LYS A 96 -10.95 -19.80 3.90
N SER A 97 -9.76 -20.19 3.45
CA SER A 97 -8.54 -20.10 4.27
C SER A 97 -8.13 -18.65 4.57
N LEU A 98 -8.38 -17.73 3.63
CA LEU A 98 -8.16 -16.30 3.86
C LEU A 98 -9.09 -15.77 4.96
N LEU A 99 -10.38 -16.10 4.90
CA LEU A 99 -11.37 -15.67 5.89
C LEU A 99 -11.10 -16.28 7.27
N GLU A 100 -10.68 -17.55 7.34
CA GLU A 100 -10.27 -18.21 8.58
C GLU A 100 -9.07 -17.51 9.23
N ASN A 101 -8.09 -17.03 8.44
CA ASN A 101 -6.94 -16.29 8.95
C ASN A 101 -7.29 -14.87 9.43
N LEU A 102 -8.32 -14.25 8.87
CA LEU A 102 -8.75 -12.88 9.23
C LEU A 102 -9.73 -12.85 10.42
N ASP A 103 -10.45 -13.95 10.68
CA ASP A 103 -11.45 -14.05 11.74
C ASP A 103 -10.90 -13.68 13.15
N PRO A 104 -9.72 -14.15 13.59
CA PRO A 104 -9.17 -13.77 14.90
C PRO A 104 -8.84 -12.28 15.01
N LEU A 105 -8.30 -11.68 13.95
CA LEU A 105 -7.95 -10.25 13.91
C LEU A 105 -9.20 -9.37 13.95
N MET A 106 -10.22 -9.74 13.18
CA MET A 106 -11.50 -9.05 13.13
C MET A 106 -12.23 -9.14 14.48
N ARG A 107 -12.24 -10.32 15.12
CA ARG A 107 -12.83 -10.51 16.45
C ARG A 107 -12.14 -9.70 17.53
N HIS A 108 -10.81 -9.57 17.47
CA HIS A 108 -10.07 -8.76 18.44
C HIS A 108 -10.28 -7.25 18.25
N SER A 109 -10.54 -6.81 17.02
CA SER A 109 -10.79 -5.39 16.71
C SER A 109 -12.23 -4.94 16.99
N LEU A 110 -13.17 -5.87 17.17
CA LEU A 110 -14.58 -5.56 17.40
C LEU A 110 -14.88 -5.44 18.91
N PRO A 111 -15.64 -4.42 19.34
CA PRO A 111 -16.15 -4.34 20.70
C PRO A 111 -16.97 -5.57 21.10
N ALA A 112 -16.90 -5.98 22.36
CA ALA A 112 -17.51 -7.22 22.88
C ALA A 112 -19.04 -7.35 22.69
N HIS A 113 -19.73 -6.27 22.30
CA HIS A 113 -21.18 -6.26 22.08
C HIS A 113 -21.58 -6.49 20.60
N LEU A 114 -20.61 -6.67 19.69
CA LEU A 114 -20.88 -6.92 18.27
C LEU A 114 -20.56 -8.37 17.91
N THR A 115 -21.49 -9.02 17.21
CA THR A 115 -21.31 -10.38 16.71
C THR A 115 -20.90 -10.33 15.24
N LEU A 116 -19.77 -10.97 14.91
CA LEU A 116 -19.31 -11.16 13.54
C LEU A 116 -19.77 -12.54 13.02
N THR A 117 -20.57 -12.53 11.96
CA THR A 117 -20.97 -13.72 11.20
C THR A 117 -20.39 -13.62 9.79
N VAL A 118 -19.63 -14.63 9.37
CA VAL A 118 -19.06 -14.72 8.02
C VAL A 118 -19.76 -15.84 7.28
N GLU A 119 -20.57 -15.48 6.28
CA GLU A 119 -21.23 -16.45 5.40
C GLU A 119 -20.48 -16.52 4.06
N ALA A 120 -19.95 -17.69 3.74
CA ALA A 120 -19.28 -17.97 2.48
C ALA A 120 -19.96 -19.15 1.77
N GLN A 121 -20.27 -18.97 0.48
CA GLN A 121 -20.89 -20.01 -0.34
C GLN A 121 -19.95 -21.21 -0.52
N GLN A 122 -20.48 -22.43 -0.43
CA GLN A 122 -19.73 -23.66 -0.67
C GLN A 122 -20.28 -24.41 -1.92
N PRO A 123 -19.42 -24.83 -2.87
CA PRO A 123 -17.98 -24.65 -2.91
C PRO A 123 -17.58 -23.21 -3.29
N ALA A 124 -16.68 -22.60 -2.52
CA ALA A 124 -16.18 -21.27 -2.83
C ALA A 124 -15.26 -21.32 -4.06
N TRP A 125 -15.49 -20.45 -5.04
CA TRP A 125 -14.57 -20.29 -6.15
C TRP A 125 -13.26 -19.64 -5.69
N PRO A 126 -12.11 -20.07 -6.23
CA PRO A 126 -10.85 -19.41 -5.96
C PRO A 126 -10.89 -17.98 -6.50
N ALA A 127 -10.45 -17.03 -5.67
CA ALA A 127 -10.33 -15.63 -6.09
C ALA A 127 -8.89 -15.38 -6.56
N TRP A 128 -8.75 -14.69 -7.69
CA TRP A 128 -7.46 -14.21 -8.17
C TRP A 128 -7.14 -12.89 -7.48
N ILE A 129 -6.38 -12.97 -6.38
CA ILE A 129 -6.03 -11.81 -5.55
C ILE A 129 -4.52 -11.70 -5.38
N ASP A 130 -4.02 -10.47 -5.28
CA ASP A 130 -2.63 -10.20 -4.88
C ASP A 130 -2.56 -10.06 -3.35
N VAL A 131 -2.06 -11.11 -2.71
CA VAL A 131 -2.01 -11.23 -1.24
C VAL A 131 -0.94 -10.32 -0.62
N LYS A 132 -0.04 -9.70 -1.41
CA LYS A 132 0.99 -8.78 -0.87
C LYS A 132 0.43 -7.51 -0.21
N SER A 133 -0.87 -7.27 -0.32
CA SER A 133 -1.57 -6.14 0.32
C SER A 133 -2.16 -6.47 1.69
N ALA A 134 -2.23 -7.76 2.07
CA ALA A 134 -3.11 -8.23 3.15
C ALA A 134 -2.41 -8.70 4.43
N GLY A 135 -1.08 -8.60 4.56
CA GLY A 135 -0.42 -8.83 5.85
C GLY A 135 0.87 -9.63 5.77
N GLU A 136 1.85 -9.13 5.01
CA GLU A 136 3.21 -9.67 5.09
C GLU A 136 4.13 -8.54 5.57
N ARG A 137 4.25 -8.43 6.90
CA ARG A 137 5.44 -7.87 7.53
C ARG A 137 6.46 -9.00 7.51
N ASP A 138 7.32 -9.01 6.49
CA ASP A 138 8.49 -9.89 6.47
C ASP A 138 9.39 -9.56 7.67
N HIS A 139 9.82 -10.62 8.35
CA HIS A 139 10.86 -10.65 9.37
C HIS A 139 12.26 -10.43 8.76
#